data_AF-A0A4Z2AZK7-F1
#
_entry.id   AF-A0A4Z2AZK7-F1
#
_cell.length_a   1.000
_cell.length_b   1.000
_cell.length_c   1.000
_cell.angle_alpha   90.00
_cell.angle_beta   90.00
_cell.angle_gamma   90.00
#
_symmetry.space_group_name_H-M   'P 1'
#
loop_
_entity.id
_entity.type
_entity.pdbx_description
1 polymer ?
#
loop_
_entity_poly.entity_id
_entity_poly.type
_entity_poly.pdbx_seq_one_letter_code
_entity_poly.pdbx_strand_id
1 'polypeptide(L)'
;MHMGHNFAALCTNSTAYGWLNMWERLLFPFGWFSASVGAVNDMATHPGYYSELVEQSLGTSTLATDEIERDLHRSLPEHPAFQSDTGISALRRVLTAYAYRNPKIGYCQAMNILTSVLLLYAKEEEAFWLLVAVCERMLPDYFNRRIIGALVDQAVFEDLIREHLPQLVEHMTDLSFFSSVSLSWFLTLFISVLPIESAVNVVDCFFYDGIKAILQLGLAVLDYNMDALISCHDDAEAVTILNKFFDSVTNKDSPLPPTVQQAPVGNNDKASHFTVDISELIREAYEKYGNIRSEEVESSRKRNKLHVIQTLEDTTKQNVIRVVSQEVRFNASLLDELYNLFKRQHFLSCYWKIKSPALLHHDPSQAYLEQYQLGYHQFSLLFSLLEPWSFCTAKGPLSLWIFRLIDENQDGLVNFKEFSCSLDTLYCGSFTNKLKFLFKLHLPPGE
;
A
#
# COMPACT_ATOMS: atom_id res chain seq x y z
N MET A 1 34.42 -1.18 -8.96
CA MET A 1 35.09 0.14 -8.97
C MET A 1 34.71 0.88 -10.26
N HIS A 2 34.16 2.10 -10.13
CA HIS A 2 33.87 3.09 -11.19
C HIS A 2 32.65 2.86 -12.12
N MET A 3 31.44 2.76 -11.56
CA MET A 3 30.19 3.11 -12.28
C MET A 3 29.18 3.89 -11.40
N GLY A 4 29.63 4.52 -10.31
CA GLY A 4 28.78 5.30 -9.38
C GLY A 4 28.79 6.82 -9.59
N HIS A 5 29.53 7.32 -10.58
CA HIS A 5 29.57 8.76 -10.86
C HIS A 5 28.68 9.10 -12.05
N ASN A 6 27.69 9.96 -11.78
CA ASN A 6 27.04 10.88 -12.73
C ASN A 6 25.66 10.50 -13.32
N PHE A 7 24.72 9.92 -12.56
CA PHE A 7 23.31 10.07 -12.96
C PHE A 7 22.86 11.54 -12.86
N ALA A 8 23.10 12.19 -11.72
CA ALA A 8 22.82 13.62 -11.53
C ALA A 8 23.59 14.53 -12.52
N ALA A 9 24.74 14.07 -13.02
CA ALA A 9 25.58 14.83 -13.95
C ALA A 9 25.37 14.47 -15.43
N LEU A 10 24.58 13.46 -15.79
CA LEU A 10 24.17 13.22 -17.18
C LEU A 10 23.07 14.21 -17.65
N CYS A 11 22.39 14.88 -16.71
CA CYS A 11 21.36 15.88 -17.00
C CYS A 11 21.91 17.30 -17.34
N THR A 12 23.23 17.49 -17.52
CA THR A 12 23.88 18.83 -17.42
C THR A 12 24.46 19.40 -18.73
N ASN A 13 24.18 18.84 -19.91
CA ASN A 13 24.74 19.35 -21.16
C ASN A 13 24.06 20.62 -21.72
N SER A 14 23.95 21.68 -20.91
CA SER A 14 23.74 23.06 -21.40
C SER A 14 24.40 24.07 -20.45
N THR A 15 25.45 24.73 -20.95
CA THR A 15 26.51 25.41 -20.20
C THR A 15 26.17 26.78 -19.59
N ALA A 16 24.89 27.12 -19.43
CA ALA A 16 24.46 28.35 -18.76
C ALA A 16 23.67 28.13 -17.44
N TYR A 17 23.30 26.89 -17.13
CA TYR A 17 22.35 26.54 -16.05
C TYR A 17 22.99 25.88 -14.80
N GLY A 18 24.32 25.84 -14.72
CA GLY A 18 25.05 25.01 -13.76
C GLY A 18 25.11 25.54 -12.31
N TRP A 19 24.93 26.85 -12.09
CA TRP A 19 25.23 27.46 -10.78
C TRP A 19 24.00 27.70 -9.89
N LEU A 20 22.81 27.97 -10.44
CA LEU A 20 21.57 28.06 -9.65
C LEU A 20 21.03 26.67 -9.26
N ASN A 21 21.07 25.70 -10.18
CA ASN A 21 20.70 24.30 -9.94
C ASN A 21 21.56 23.58 -8.88
N MET A 22 22.69 24.17 -8.49
CA MET A 22 23.60 23.58 -7.50
C MET A 22 23.15 23.84 -6.05
N TRP A 23 22.39 24.91 -5.79
CA TRP A 23 21.94 25.25 -4.44
C TRP A 23 20.77 24.36 -3.98
N GLU A 24 19.76 24.15 -4.83
CA GLU A 24 18.63 23.25 -4.56
C GLU A 24 19.05 21.78 -4.48
N ARG A 25 19.97 21.33 -5.36
CA ARG A 25 20.56 19.98 -5.31
C ARG A 25 21.43 19.71 -4.08
N LEU A 26 21.84 20.74 -3.35
CA LEU A 26 22.52 20.58 -2.07
C LEU A 26 21.56 20.73 -0.90
N LEU A 27 20.55 21.60 -0.97
CA LEU A 27 19.65 21.89 0.14
C LEU A 27 18.51 20.89 0.30
N PHE A 28 17.87 20.43 -0.77
CA PHE A 28 16.77 19.46 -0.68
C PHE A 28 17.23 18.12 -0.11
N PRO A 29 18.20 17.40 -0.72
CA PRO A 29 18.66 16.14 -0.14
C PRO A 29 19.30 16.35 1.23
N PHE A 30 20.05 17.42 1.48
CA PHE A 30 20.60 17.68 2.82
C PHE A 30 19.50 17.95 3.87
N GLY A 31 18.47 18.71 3.50
CA GLY A 31 17.29 18.99 4.32
C GLY A 31 16.51 17.71 4.61
N TRP A 32 16.24 16.91 3.58
CA TRP A 32 15.59 15.61 3.72
C TRP A 32 16.40 14.66 4.59
N PHE A 33 17.72 14.57 4.39
CA PHE A 33 18.60 13.75 5.21
C PHE A 33 18.68 14.21 6.66
N SER A 34 18.70 15.53 6.89
CA SER A 34 18.71 16.09 8.24
C SER A 34 17.37 15.93 8.95
N ALA A 35 16.26 15.99 8.23
CA ALA A 35 14.91 15.90 8.79
C ALA A 35 14.42 14.45 8.93
N SER A 36 14.87 13.54 8.05
CA SER A 36 14.64 12.11 8.19
C SER A 36 15.45 11.57 9.37
N VAL A 37 14.77 11.32 10.49
CA VAL A 37 15.34 10.92 11.78
C VAL A 37 16.29 9.73 11.64
N GLY A 38 17.58 10.00 11.42
CA GLY A 38 18.66 9.01 11.38
C GLY A 38 19.12 8.52 10.01
N ALA A 39 18.58 8.99 8.87
CA ALA A 39 19.04 8.51 7.55
C ALA A 39 20.54 8.79 7.30
N VAL A 40 21.03 9.96 7.72
CA VAL A 40 22.48 10.30 7.68
C VAL A 40 23.28 9.34 8.54
N ASN A 41 22.79 9.03 9.73
CA ASN A 41 23.47 8.17 10.68
C ASN A 41 23.50 6.72 10.17
N ASP A 42 22.42 6.22 9.58
CA ASP A 42 22.34 4.86 9.04
C ASP A 42 23.34 4.69 7.89
N MET A 43 23.36 5.64 6.95
CA MET A 43 24.33 5.63 5.85
C MET A 43 25.78 5.70 6.35
N ALA A 44 26.06 6.59 7.32
CA ALA A 44 27.40 6.75 7.87
C ALA A 44 27.88 5.52 8.67
N THR A 45 26.97 4.80 9.32
CA THR A 45 27.28 3.61 10.13
C THR A 45 27.33 2.31 9.33
N HIS A 46 26.85 2.30 8.09
CA HIS A 46 26.85 1.13 7.20
C HIS A 46 27.54 1.38 5.84
N PRO A 47 28.85 1.70 5.82
CA PRO A 47 29.57 1.95 4.57
C PRO A 47 29.54 0.73 3.64
N GLY A 48 29.13 0.92 2.38
CA GLY A 48 29.12 -0.14 1.37
C GLY A 48 27.88 -1.05 1.40
N TYR A 49 27.00 -0.89 2.39
CA TYR A 49 25.81 -1.73 2.54
C TYR A 49 24.87 -1.69 1.33
N TYR A 50 24.62 -0.49 0.77
CA TYR A 50 23.80 -0.38 -0.44
C TYR A 50 24.42 -1.14 -1.62
N SER A 51 25.74 -1.02 -1.82
CA SER A 51 26.43 -1.71 -2.90
C SER A 51 26.34 -3.23 -2.75
N GLU A 52 26.51 -3.75 -1.53
CA GLU A 52 26.34 -5.17 -1.22
C GLU A 52 24.92 -5.66 -1.51
N LEU A 53 23.90 -4.90 -1.12
CA LEU A 53 22.49 -5.25 -1.40
C LEU A 53 22.18 -5.27 -2.89
N VAL A 54 22.71 -4.32 -3.66
CA VAL A 54 22.58 -4.32 -5.12
C VAL A 54 23.21 -5.59 -5.70
N GLU A 55 24.40 -5.97 -5.24
CA GLU A 55 25.06 -7.20 -5.68
C GLU A 55 24.27 -8.47 -5.33
N GLN A 56 23.72 -8.54 -4.12
CA GLN A 56 22.96 -9.71 -3.64
C GLN A 56 21.58 -9.84 -4.27
N SER A 57 20.95 -8.72 -4.62
CA SER A 57 19.62 -8.68 -5.21
C SER A 57 19.62 -8.81 -6.74
N LEU A 58 20.79 -8.71 -7.39
CA LEU A 58 20.94 -8.94 -8.82
C LEU A 58 20.52 -10.37 -9.19
N GLY A 59 19.59 -10.49 -10.13
CA GLY A 59 19.12 -11.76 -10.65
C GLY A 59 18.13 -12.51 -9.75
N THR A 60 17.70 -11.93 -8.63
CA THR A 60 16.58 -12.51 -7.86
C THR A 60 15.28 -12.36 -8.65
N SER A 61 14.49 -13.42 -8.74
CA SER A 61 13.14 -13.39 -9.29
C SER A 61 12.16 -13.62 -8.14
N THR A 62 11.46 -12.56 -7.78
CA THR A 62 10.45 -12.50 -6.73
C THR A 62 9.24 -11.75 -7.25
N LEU A 63 8.09 -11.88 -6.59
CA LEU A 63 6.90 -11.08 -6.93
C LEU A 63 7.23 -9.58 -6.96
N ALA A 64 8.03 -9.10 -5.99
CA ALA A 64 8.42 -7.70 -5.92
C ALA A 64 9.25 -7.26 -7.14
N THR A 65 10.21 -8.07 -7.60
CA THR A 65 11.01 -7.71 -8.78
C THR A 65 10.18 -7.68 -10.06
N ASP A 66 9.21 -8.60 -10.20
CA ASP A 66 8.32 -8.63 -11.36
C ASP A 66 7.38 -7.40 -11.38
N GLU A 67 6.86 -7.01 -10.21
CA GLU A 67 6.06 -5.79 -10.05
C GLU A 67 6.88 -4.52 -10.30
N ILE A 68 8.14 -4.47 -9.84
CA ILE A 68 9.06 -3.37 -10.12
C ILE A 68 9.24 -3.24 -11.63
N GLU A 69 9.61 -4.31 -12.36
CA GLU A 69 9.86 -4.22 -13.82
C GLU A 69 8.66 -3.68 -14.60
N ARG A 70 7.44 -4.09 -14.21
CA ARG A 70 6.20 -3.59 -14.82
C ARG A 70 6.01 -2.09 -14.59
N ASP A 71 6.52 -1.57 -13.48
CA ASP A 71 6.26 -0.22 -13.00
C ASP A 71 7.33 0.80 -13.42
N LEU A 72 8.54 0.35 -13.73
CA LEU A 72 9.67 1.22 -14.07
C LEU A 72 9.34 2.23 -15.17
N HIS A 73 8.77 1.78 -16.29
CA HIS A 73 8.51 2.62 -17.46
C HIS A 73 7.30 3.55 -17.31
N ARG A 74 6.45 3.34 -16.30
CA ARG A 74 5.32 4.23 -15.97
C ARG A 74 5.66 5.26 -14.89
N SER A 75 6.91 5.31 -14.42
CA SER A 75 7.35 6.19 -13.33
C SER A 75 7.89 7.51 -13.89
N LEU A 76 7.11 8.60 -13.74
CA LEU A 76 7.43 9.93 -14.30
C LEU A 76 7.84 9.86 -15.80
N PRO A 77 7.00 9.29 -16.69
CA PRO A 77 7.39 8.96 -18.06
C PRO A 77 7.79 10.19 -18.90
N GLU A 78 7.29 11.37 -18.53
CA GLU A 78 7.56 12.62 -19.22
C GLU A 78 8.89 13.25 -18.81
N HIS A 79 9.48 12.85 -17.68
CA HIS A 79 10.71 13.46 -17.19
C HIS A 79 11.94 12.91 -17.92
N PRO A 80 12.83 13.76 -18.48
CA PRO A 80 13.96 13.32 -19.31
C PRO A 80 14.89 12.30 -18.64
N ALA A 81 15.06 12.39 -17.32
CA ALA A 81 15.90 11.47 -16.55
C ALA A 81 15.43 10.00 -16.63
N PHE A 82 14.11 9.76 -16.73
CA PHE A 82 13.50 8.42 -16.78
C PHE A 82 13.17 7.95 -18.20
N GLN A 83 13.48 8.77 -19.21
CA GLN A 83 13.49 8.35 -20.62
C GLN A 83 14.82 7.71 -21.03
N SER A 84 15.81 7.73 -20.14
CA SER A 84 17.12 7.10 -20.34
C SER A 84 17.24 5.75 -19.61
N ASP A 85 17.97 4.81 -20.22
CA ASP A 85 18.27 3.52 -19.59
C ASP A 85 19.02 3.70 -18.26
N THR A 86 19.80 4.78 -18.11
CA THR A 86 20.53 5.06 -16.88
C THR A 86 19.58 5.33 -15.71
N GLY A 87 18.54 6.14 -15.91
CA GLY A 87 17.59 6.47 -14.85
C GLY A 87 16.68 5.32 -14.48
N ILE A 88 16.18 4.60 -15.49
CA ILE A 88 15.42 3.36 -15.28
C ILE A 88 16.26 2.32 -14.54
N SER A 89 17.56 2.20 -14.86
CA SER A 89 18.46 1.27 -14.17
C SER A 89 18.76 1.68 -12.74
N ALA A 90 18.90 2.97 -12.45
CA ALA A 90 19.08 3.46 -11.07
C ALA A 90 17.83 3.21 -10.23
N LEU A 91 16.64 3.52 -10.77
CA LEU A 91 15.35 3.24 -10.13
C LEU A 91 15.18 1.76 -9.81
N ARG A 92 15.47 0.88 -10.79
CA ARG A 92 15.46 -0.57 -10.61
C ARG A 92 16.36 -1.00 -9.46
N ARG A 93 17.62 -0.54 -9.43
CA ARG A 93 18.58 -0.94 -8.38
C ARG A 93 18.13 -0.51 -6.99
N VAL A 94 17.65 0.73 -6.84
CA VAL A 94 17.19 1.22 -5.52
C VAL A 94 15.97 0.44 -5.02
N LEU A 95 14.94 0.27 -5.87
CA LEU A 95 13.72 -0.45 -5.48
C LEU A 95 14.00 -1.93 -5.17
N THR A 96 14.78 -2.60 -6.01
CA THR A 96 15.13 -4.01 -5.83
C THR A 96 16.01 -4.23 -4.60
N ALA A 97 17.00 -3.36 -4.35
CA ALA A 97 17.81 -3.41 -3.13
C ALA A 97 16.97 -3.20 -1.87
N TYR A 98 15.99 -2.28 -1.90
CA TYR A 98 15.08 -2.06 -0.78
C TYR A 98 14.17 -3.27 -0.53
N ALA A 99 13.54 -3.81 -1.58
CA ALA A 99 12.68 -4.99 -1.47
C ALA A 99 13.43 -6.21 -0.92
N TYR A 100 14.70 -6.37 -1.30
CA TYR A 100 15.58 -7.40 -0.75
C TYR A 100 15.91 -7.15 0.73
N ARG A 101 16.22 -5.91 1.11
CA ARG A 101 16.51 -5.53 2.49
C ARG A 101 15.34 -5.80 3.44
N ASN A 102 14.12 -5.50 3.01
CA ASN A 102 12.93 -5.68 3.84
C ASN A 102 11.84 -6.45 3.09
N PRO A 103 11.93 -7.79 3.02
CA PRO A 103 10.95 -8.61 2.31
C PRO A 103 9.53 -8.56 2.89
N LYS A 104 9.38 -8.12 4.15
CA LYS A 104 8.07 -7.96 4.78
C LYS A 104 7.27 -6.79 4.19
N ILE A 105 7.97 -5.72 3.82
CA ILE A 105 7.39 -4.61 3.06
C ILE A 105 7.41 -4.97 1.57
N GLY A 106 8.57 -5.42 1.08
CA GLY A 106 8.78 -5.76 -0.32
C GLY A 106 8.70 -4.52 -1.20
N TYR A 107 7.83 -4.59 -2.21
CA TYR A 107 7.52 -3.47 -3.10
C TYR A 107 6.02 -3.17 -3.05
N CYS A 108 5.68 -1.89 -2.99
CA CYS A 108 4.34 -1.38 -3.08
C CYS A 108 4.25 -0.37 -4.22
N GLN A 109 3.21 -0.51 -5.03
CA GLN A 109 2.90 0.45 -6.09
C GLN A 109 2.71 1.84 -5.45
N ALA A 110 3.54 2.80 -5.88
CA ALA A 110 3.75 4.17 -5.37
C ALA A 110 5.21 4.41 -4.96
N MET A 111 5.91 3.37 -4.50
CA MET A 111 7.33 3.49 -4.13
C MET A 111 8.19 3.89 -5.33
N ASN A 112 7.83 3.43 -6.54
CA ASN A 112 8.48 3.84 -7.78
C ASN A 112 8.38 5.35 -8.04
N ILE A 113 7.20 5.94 -7.81
CA ILE A 113 6.98 7.38 -7.99
C ILE A 113 7.80 8.18 -6.99
N LEU A 114 7.76 7.79 -5.70
CA LEU A 114 8.54 8.43 -4.65
C LEU A 114 10.05 8.31 -4.94
N THR A 115 10.53 7.12 -5.24
CA THR A 115 11.95 6.85 -5.51
C THR A 115 12.43 7.59 -6.75
N SER A 116 11.59 7.71 -7.78
CA SER A 116 11.90 8.52 -8.95
C SER A 116 12.19 9.97 -8.57
N VAL A 117 11.36 10.60 -7.74
CA VAL A 117 11.62 11.98 -7.27
C VAL A 117 12.87 12.04 -6.41
N LEU A 118 13.08 11.11 -5.47
CA LEU A 118 14.29 11.09 -4.64
C LEU A 118 15.57 11.01 -5.50
N LEU A 119 15.56 10.23 -6.59
CA LEU A 119 16.69 10.09 -7.52
C LEU A 119 16.97 11.34 -8.38
N LEU A 120 16.01 12.27 -8.50
CA LEU A 120 16.24 13.54 -9.20
C LEU A 120 17.11 14.50 -8.38
N TYR A 121 17.03 14.40 -7.05
CA TYR A 121 17.66 15.36 -6.13
C TYR A 121 18.81 14.75 -5.31
N ALA A 122 18.81 13.44 -5.06
CA ALA A 122 19.83 12.75 -4.27
C ALA A 122 20.70 11.82 -5.15
N LYS A 123 21.89 11.45 -4.65
CA LYS A 123 22.65 10.33 -5.24
C LYS A 123 21.89 9.03 -5.06
N GLU A 124 22.25 8.00 -5.83
CA GLU A 124 21.55 6.71 -5.81
C GLU A 124 21.50 6.05 -4.42
N GLU A 125 22.65 5.96 -3.74
CA GLU A 125 22.71 5.44 -2.36
C GLU A 125 21.97 6.34 -1.37
N GLU A 126 22.01 7.66 -1.58
CA GLU A 126 21.30 8.62 -0.75
C GLU A 126 19.77 8.44 -0.89
N ALA A 127 19.27 8.29 -2.11
CA ALA A 127 17.88 8.01 -2.41
C ALA A 127 17.40 6.69 -1.78
N PHE A 128 18.27 5.67 -1.76
CA PHE A 128 17.98 4.41 -1.05
C PHE A 128 17.76 4.63 0.45
N TRP A 129 18.64 5.37 1.13
CA TRP A 129 18.48 5.61 2.57
C TRP A 129 17.30 6.52 2.91
N LEU A 130 16.97 7.48 2.03
CA LEU A 130 15.74 8.26 2.15
C LEU A 130 14.50 7.37 2.00
N LEU A 131 14.47 6.47 1.01
CA LEU A 131 13.39 5.50 0.87
C LEU A 131 13.24 4.62 2.12
N VAL A 132 14.35 4.13 2.68
CA VAL A 132 14.35 3.38 3.95
C VAL A 132 13.75 4.22 5.07
N ALA A 133 14.13 5.49 5.19
CA ALA A 133 13.58 6.36 6.22
C ALA A 133 12.08 6.58 6.06
N VAL A 134 11.62 6.84 4.84
CA VAL A 134 10.20 7.06 4.56
C VAL A 134 9.39 5.81 4.87
N CYS A 135 9.78 4.65 4.34
CA CYS A 135 8.99 3.43 4.48
C CYS A 135 9.05 2.79 5.87
N GLU A 136 10.17 2.90 6.59
CA GLU A 136 10.34 2.21 7.89
C GLU A 136 10.11 3.12 9.11
N ARG A 137 10.26 4.44 8.98
CA ARG A 137 10.16 5.38 10.12
C ARG A 137 9.04 6.40 9.97
N MET A 138 8.96 7.07 8.82
CA MET A 138 8.05 8.22 8.66
C MET A 138 6.62 7.79 8.34
N LEU A 139 6.46 6.72 7.56
CA LEU A 139 5.18 6.17 7.11
C LEU A 139 5.07 4.67 7.47
N PRO A 140 5.05 4.32 8.77
CA PRO A 140 4.94 2.92 9.18
C PRO A 140 3.64 2.30 8.65
N ASP A 141 3.72 1.06 8.18
CA ASP A 141 2.61 0.28 7.61
C ASP A 141 1.99 0.84 6.31
N TYR A 142 2.56 1.88 5.67
CA TYR A 142 2.01 2.46 4.44
C TYR A 142 2.23 1.58 3.20
N PHE A 143 3.44 1.06 3.06
CA PHE A 143 3.89 0.38 1.84
C PHE A 143 3.91 -1.14 1.99
N ASN A 144 3.26 -1.69 3.01
CA ASN A 144 3.04 -3.13 3.09
C ASN A 144 1.87 -3.53 2.17
N ARG A 145 1.68 -4.84 1.90
CA ARG A 145 0.62 -5.32 0.98
C ARG A 145 -0.80 -4.88 1.36
N ARG A 146 -1.05 -4.59 2.63
CA ARG A 146 -2.37 -4.21 3.15
C ARG A 146 -2.55 -2.70 3.27
N ILE A 147 -1.50 -1.91 3.01
CA ILE A 147 -1.47 -0.44 3.07
C ILE A 147 -2.15 0.14 4.32
N ILE A 148 -2.02 -0.56 5.46
CA ILE A 148 -2.80 -0.27 6.68
C ILE A 148 -2.54 1.16 7.15
N GLY A 149 -1.29 1.61 7.12
CA GLY A 149 -0.93 2.97 7.51
C GLY A 149 -1.64 4.02 6.67
N ALA A 150 -1.66 3.84 5.34
CA ALA A 150 -2.31 4.78 4.42
C ALA A 150 -3.84 4.82 4.62
N LEU A 151 -4.47 3.66 4.83
CA LEU A 151 -5.91 3.57 5.13
C LEU A 151 -6.27 4.17 6.49
N VAL A 152 -5.36 4.10 7.47
CA VAL A 152 -5.53 4.79 8.75
C VAL A 152 -5.50 6.29 8.57
N ASP A 153 -4.52 6.83 7.84
CA ASP A 153 -4.46 8.27 7.59
C ASP A 153 -5.59 8.76 6.67
N GLN A 154 -6.12 7.91 5.79
CA GLN A 154 -7.38 8.16 5.06
C GLN A 154 -8.56 8.34 6.03
N ALA A 155 -8.73 7.45 7.00
CA ALA A 155 -9.78 7.57 8.01
C ALA A 155 -9.59 8.80 8.92
N VAL A 156 -8.34 9.13 9.26
CA VAL A 156 -8.01 10.37 9.98
C VAL A 156 -8.38 11.60 9.13
N PHE A 157 -8.11 11.56 7.84
CA PHE A 157 -8.46 12.64 6.92
C PHE A 157 -9.98 12.84 6.82
N GLU A 158 -10.75 11.76 6.76
CA GLU A 158 -12.22 11.86 6.84
C GLU A 158 -12.70 12.53 8.14
N ASP A 159 -12.10 12.17 9.29
CA ASP A 159 -12.41 12.83 10.57
C ASP A 159 -12.11 14.34 10.49
N LEU A 160 -10.98 14.71 9.88
CA LEU A 160 -10.59 16.11 9.70
C LEU A 160 -11.53 16.86 8.74
N ILE A 161 -11.99 16.24 7.66
CA ILE A 161 -12.99 16.80 6.74
C ILE A 161 -14.29 17.07 7.51
N ARG A 162 -14.77 16.11 8.32
CA ARG A 162 -15.99 16.29 9.14
C ARG A 162 -15.87 17.45 10.12
N GLU A 163 -14.68 17.65 10.69
CA GLU A 163 -14.43 18.70 11.68
C GLU A 163 -14.25 20.08 11.03
N HIS A 164 -13.48 20.17 9.95
CA HIS A 164 -13.03 21.45 9.40
C HIS A 164 -13.80 21.89 8.15
N LEU A 165 -14.41 20.96 7.42
CA LEU A 165 -15.14 21.20 6.17
C LEU A 165 -16.58 20.63 6.23
N PRO A 166 -17.39 20.99 7.25
CA PRO A 166 -18.72 20.40 7.44
C PRO A 166 -19.66 20.64 6.25
N GLN A 167 -19.46 21.73 5.50
CA GLN A 167 -20.24 22.06 4.30
C GLN A 167 -20.10 20.99 3.20
N LEU A 168 -18.93 20.38 3.05
CA LEU A 168 -18.74 19.25 2.12
C LEU A 168 -19.53 18.03 2.60
N VAL A 169 -19.53 17.76 3.90
CA VAL A 169 -20.22 16.59 4.48
C VAL A 169 -21.74 16.73 4.40
N GLU A 170 -22.26 17.95 4.55
CA GLU A 170 -23.70 18.24 4.39
C GLU A 170 -24.18 18.00 2.96
N HIS A 171 -23.35 18.29 1.95
CA HIS A 171 -23.71 18.12 0.55
C HIS A 171 -23.39 16.71 0.02
N MET A 172 -22.22 16.18 0.39
CA MET A 172 -21.72 14.85 0.03
C MET A 172 -21.76 13.96 1.27
N THR A 173 -22.93 13.40 1.55
CA THR A 173 -23.15 12.56 2.75
C THR A 173 -22.29 11.29 2.77
N ASP A 174 -21.86 10.82 1.60
CA ASP A 174 -20.91 9.70 1.51
C ASP A 174 -19.49 10.24 1.29
N LEU A 175 -18.62 9.99 2.26
CA LEU A 175 -17.22 10.41 2.18
C LEU A 175 -16.36 9.42 1.37
N SER A 176 -16.91 8.29 0.92
CA SER A 176 -16.19 7.26 0.16
C SER A 176 -15.44 7.82 -1.06
N PHE A 177 -15.99 8.87 -1.68
CA PHE A 177 -15.31 9.63 -2.73
C PHE A 177 -13.98 10.24 -2.25
N PHE A 178 -14.02 11.06 -1.20
CA PHE A 178 -12.84 11.72 -0.64
C PHE A 178 -11.83 10.69 -0.11
N SER A 179 -12.33 9.63 0.51
CA SER A 179 -11.56 8.48 0.96
C SER A 179 -10.77 7.86 -0.20
N SER A 180 -11.43 7.59 -1.33
CA SER A 180 -10.80 6.97 -2.49
C SER A 180 -9.77 7.89 -3.16
N VAL A 181 -10.08 9.18 -3.27
CA VAL A 181 -9.18 10.13 -3.95
C VAL A 181 -7.94 10.42 -3.08
N SER A 182 -8.15 10.67 -1.78
CA SER A 182 -7.06 11.00 -0.84
C SER A 182 -6.05 9.86 -0.63
N LEU A 183 -6.47 8.59 -0.77
CA LEU A 183 -5.55 7.45 -0.69
C LEU A 183 -4.41 7.56 -1.71
N SER A 184 -4.71 8.00 -2.93
CA SER A 184 -3.70 8.20 -3.98
C SER A 184 -2.74 9.34 -3.66
N TRP A 185 -3.24 10.41 -3.04
CA TRP A 185 -2.44 11.55 -2.60
C TRP A 185 -1.46 11.14 -1.52
N PHE A 186 -1.91 10.34 -0.54
CA PHE A 186 -1.09 9.95 0.60
C PHE A 186 -0.04 8.90 0.24
N LEU A 187 -0.38 7.93 -0.63
CA LEU A 187 0.57 6.92 -1.08
C LEU A 187 1.75 7.52 -1.87
N THR A 188 1.50 8.61 -2.60
CA THR A 188 2.50 9.25 -3.46
C THR A 188 2.99 10.60 -2.93
N LEU A 189 2.56 11.05 -1.74
CA LEU A 189 2.86 12.37 -1.20
C LEU A 189 2.54 13.52 -2.18
N PHE A 190 1.39 13.43 -2.86
CA PHE A 190 0.92 14.31 -3.93
C PHE A 190 1.78 14.34 -5.21
N ILE A 191 2.86 13.57 -5.31
CA ILE A 191 3.76 13.56 -6.48
C ILE A 191 3.02 13.16 -7.76
N SER A 192 2.04 12.26 -7.69
CA SER A 192 1.34 11.79 -8.89
C SER A 192 0.30 12.77 -9.42
N VAL A 193 -0.08 13.78 -8.64
CA VAL A 193 -1.15 14.73 -9.01
C VAL A 193 -0.60 16.14 -9.22
N LEU A 194 0.48 16.53 -8.56
CA LEU A 194 1.11 17.85 -8.73
C LEU A 194 2.22 17.82 -9.79
N PRO A 195 2.46 18.95 -10.49
CA PRO A 195 3.69 19.13 -11.25
C PRO A 195 4.92 18.91 -10.38
N ILE A 196 5.97 18.28 -10.91
CA ILE A 196 7.16 17.85 -10.14
C ILE A 196 7.77 19.01 -9.34
N GLU A 197 7.85 20.20 -9.94
CA GLU A 197 8.39 21.41 -9.31
C GLU A 197 7.60 21.85 -8.06
N SER A 198 6.29 21.61 -8.04
CA SER A 198 5.42 21.89 -6.91
C SER A 198 5.43 20.73 -5.90
N ALA A 199 5.47 19.49 -6.39
CA ALA A 199 5.47 18.29 -5.56
C ALA A 199 6.69 18.24 -4.63
N VAL A 200 7.85 18.73 -5.05
CA VAL A 200 9.08 18.75 -4.23
C VAL A 200 8.91 19.62 -2.99
N ASN A 201 8.26 20.79 -3.10
CA ASN A 201 7.96 21.64 -1.94
C ASN A 201 7.02 20.93 -0.93
N VAL A 202 6.13 20.07 -1.41
CA VAL A 202 5.26 19.25 -0.55
C VAL A 202 6.06 18.15 0.15
N VAL A 203 6.96 17.48 -0.59
CA VAL A 203 7.86 16.45 -0.05
C VAL A 203 8.77 17.05 1.03
N ASP A 204 9.26 18.28 0.86
CA ASP A 204 10.00 19.03 1.88
C ASP A 204 9.21 19.20 3.18
N CYS A 205 7.97 19.69 3.07
CA CYS A 205 7.09 19.86 4.22
C CYS A 205 6.82 18.52 4.91
N PHE A 206 6.67 17.44 4.15
CA PHE A 206 6.54 16.09 4.70
C PHE A 206 7.79 15.63 5.44
N PHE A 207 9.00 15.85 4.90
CA PHE A 207 10.22 15.46 5.60
C PHE A 207 10.40 16.21 6.92
N TYR A 208 9.92 17.46 7.00
CA TYR A 208 10.01 18.29 8.20
C TYR A 208 8.90 18.00 9.24
N ASP A 209 7.63 18.00 8.82
CA ASP A 209 6.45 17.93 9.71
C ASP A 209 5.73 16.57 9.67
N GLY A 210 6.20 15.64 8.86
CA GLY A 210 5.62 14.31 8.68
C GLY A 210 4.26 14.32 8.00
N ILE A 211 3.45 13.30 8.29
CA ILE A 211 2.13 13.13 7.66
C ILE A 211 1.16 14.28 7.94
N LYS A 212 1.37 15.03 9.03
CA LYS A 212 0.53 16.19 9.40
C LYS A 212 0.51 17.22 8.26
N ALA A 213 1.65 17.54 7.65
CA ALA A 213 1.73 18.49 6.55
C ALA A 213 0.90 18.05 5.34
N ILE A 214 0.92 16.75 5.03
CA ILE A 214 0.16 16.16 3.92
C ILE A 214 -1.35 16.22 4.19
N LEU A 215 -1.79 15.96 5.42
CA LEU A 215 -3.19 16.08 5.83
C LEU A 215 -3.68 17.54 5.75
N GLN A 216 -2.87 18.50 6.24
CA GLN A 216 -3.18 19.93 6.18
C GLN A 216 -3.28 20.42 4.74
N LEU A 217 -2.35 20.00 3.87
CA LEU A 217 -2.41 20.32 2.45
C LEU A 217 -3.66 19.73 1.80
N GLY A 218 -4.01 18.47 2.10
CA GLY A 218 -5.25 17.86 1.61
C GLY A 218 -6.49 18.65 1.99
N LEU A 219 -6.58 19.15 3.22
CA LEU A 219 -7.70 20.00 3.65
C LEU A 219 -7.73 21.31 2.87
N ALA A 220 -6.58 21.96 2.69
CA ALA A 220 -6.47 23.20 1.92
C ALA A 220 -6.91 23.00 0.46
N VAL A 221 -6.53 21.88 -0.18
CA VAL A 221 -6.96 21.56 -1.54
C VAL A 221 -8.49 21.42 -1.63
N LEU A 222 -9.11 20.71 -0.68
CA LEU A 222 -10.57 20.54 -0.68
C LEU A 222 -11.31 21.85 -0.40
N ASP A 223 -10.81 22.63 0.56
CA ASP A 223 -11.35 23.92 0.93
C ASP A 223 -11.25 24.96 -0.19
N TYR A 224 -10.14 24.94 -0.93
CA TYR A 224 -9.96 25.80 -2.10
C TYR A 224 -10.99 25.52 -3.20
N ASN A 225 -11.37 24.24 -3.35
CA ASN A 225 -12.34 23.79 -4.35
C ASN A 225 -13.77 23.66 -3.80
N MET A 226 -14.03 24.19 -2.60
CA MET A 226 -15.29 24.02 -1.85
C MET A 226 -16.53 24.32 -2.70
N ASP A 227 -16.62 25.52 -3.27
CA ASP A 227 -17.81 25.97 -4.01
C ASP A 227 -18.08 25.09 -5.24
N ALA A 228 -17.01 24.66 -5.93
CA ALA A 228 -17.10 23.80 -7.10
C ALA A 228 -17.49 22.37 -6.71
N LEU A 229 -16.94 21.83 -5.61
CA LEU A 229 -17.25 20.50 -5.10
C LEU A 229 -18.68 20.42 -4.57
N ILE A 230 -19.18 21.45 -3.88
CA ILE A 230 -20.59 21.49 -3.45
C ILE A 230 -21.54 21.59 -4.66
N SER A 231 -21.08 22.12 -5.78
CA SER A 231 -21.94 22.29 -6.96
C SER A 231 -21.93 21.08 -7.90
N CYS A 232 -21.05 20.10 -7.70
CA CYS A 232 -20.93 18.98 -8.64
C CYS A 232 -22.05 17.94 -8.47
N HIS A 233 -22.34 17.22 -9.54
CA HIS A 233 -23.46 16.26 -9.57
C HIS A 233 -23.05 14.82 -9.33
N ASP A 234 -21.79 14.47 -9.60
CA ASP A 234 -21.26 13.13 -9.43
C ASP A 234 -19.76 13.13 -9.11
N ASP A 235 -19.27 11.97 -8.67
CA ASP A 235 -17.86 11.76 -8.31
C ASP A 235 -16.92 12.02 -9.49
N ALA A 236 -17.34 11.78 -10.73
CA ALA A 236 -16.48 11.97 -11.91
C ALA A 236 -16.25 13.47 -12.21
N GLU A 237 -17.27 14.30 -12.02
CA GLU A 237 -17.16 15.74 -12.07
C GLU A 237 -16.25 16.27 -10.95
N ALA A 238 -16.40 15.76 -9.73
CA ALA A 238 -15.53 16.10 -8.61
C ALA A 238 -14.06 15.75 -8.87
N VAL A 239 -13.76 14.58 -9.43
CA VAL A 239 -12.40 14.21 -9.89
C VAL A 239 -11.89 15.21 -10.93
N THR A 240 -12.74 15.59 -11.89
CA THR A 240 -12.36 16.54 -12.95
C THR A 240 -12.04 17.92 -12.40
N ILE A 241 -12.78 18.40 -11.40
CA ILE A 241 -12.51 19.65 -10.69
C ILE A 241 -11.14 19.60 -10.02
N LEU A 242 -10.87 18.53 -9.25
CA LEU A 242 -9.61 18.38 -8.52
C LEU A 242 -8.41 18.25 -9.47
N ASN A 243 -8.54 17.49 -10.57
CA ASN A 243 -7.47 17.38 -11.57
C ASN A 243 -7.17 18.72 -12.23
N LYS A 244 -8.20 19.48 -12.64
CA LYS A 244 -8.02 20.83 -13.19
C LYS A 244 -7.35 21.77 -12.19
N PHE A 245 -7.68 21.64 -10.90
CA PHE A 245 -7.01 22.41 -9.85
C PHE A 245 -5.53 22.04 -9.78
N PHE A 246 -5.19 20.74 -9.71
CA PHE A 246 -3.80 20.32 -9.63
C PHE A 246 -2.98 20.73 -10.86
N ASP A 247 -3.55 20.66 -12.07
CA ASP A 247 -2.93 21.15 -13.31
C ASP A 247 -2.67 22.67 -13.29
N SER A 248 -3.42 23.42 -12.48
CA SER A 248 -3.27 24.87 -12.32
C SER A 248 -2.24 25.27 -11.26
N VAL A 249 -1.74 24.33 -10.46
CA VAL A 249 -0.74 24.60 -9.42
C VAL A 249 0.63 24.78 -10.05
N THR A 250 1.27 25.91 -9.78
CA THR A 250 2.57 26.29 -10.31
C THR A 250 3.53 26.64 -9.19
N ASN A 251 4.83 26.63 -9.48
CA ASN A 251 5.87 27.08 -8.56
C ASN A 251 6.56 28.31 -9.15
N LYS A 252 6.26 29.51 -8.63
CA LYS A 252 6.86 30.77 -9.12
C LYS A 252 8.33 30.93 -8.74
N ASP A 253 8.77 30.25 -7.70
CA ASP A 253 10.16 30.26 -7.23
C ASP A 253 11.03 29.24 -7.98
N SER A 254 10.45 28.48 -8.92
CA SER A 254 11.17 27.50 -9.74
C SER A 254 12.20 28.17 -10.66
N PRO A 255 13.47 27.75 -10.63
CA PRO A 255 14.53 28.33 -11.47
C PRO A 255 14.56 27.75 -12.90
N LEU A 256 13.65 26.82 -13.25
CA LEU A 256 13.59 26.20 -14.58
C LEU A 256 12.86 27.12 -15.59
N PRO A 257 13.34 27.26 -16.83
CA PRO A 257 12.64 28.04 -17.84
C PRO A 257 11.27 27.41 -18.14
N PRO A 258 10.24 28.21 -18.47
CA PRO A 258 8.85 27.76 -18.67
C PRO A 258 8.64 26.76 -19.83
N THR A 259 9.71 26.30 -20.49
CA THR A 259 9.71 25.33 -21.59
C THR A 259 9.54 23.87 -21.15
N VAL A 260 9.57 23.56 -19.85
CA VAL A 260 9.24 22.23 -19.29
C VAL A 260 7.84 22.20 -18.67
N GLN A 261 7.10 23.32 -18.70
CA GLN A 261 5.65 23.31 -18.46
C GLN A 261 5.04 22.37 -19.48
N GLN A 262 4.42 21.28 -19.02
CA GLN A 262 3.68 20.35 -19.85
C GLN A 262 2.82 21.16 -20.81
N ALA A 263 3.20 21.18 -22.09
CA ALA A 263 2.46 21.93 -23.09
C ALA A 263 1.08 21.29 -23.18
N PRO A 264 -0.01 22.01 -22.84
CA PRO A 264 -1.33 21.46 -23.06
C PRO A 264 -1.48 21.28 -24.57
N VAL A 265 -1.71 20.04 -24.98
CA VAL A 265 -1.99 19.70 -26.38
C VAL A 265 -3.27 20.43 -26.80
N GLY A 266 -3.08 21.56 -27.48
CA GLY A 266 -4.03 22.20 -28.39
C GLY A 266 -5.41 22.55 -27.82
N ASN A 267 -5.59 23.82 -27.43
CA ASN A 267 -6.49 24.72 -28.15
C ASN A 267 -6.32 26.17 -27.65
N ASN A 268 -6.14 27.07 -28.61
CA ASN A 268 -6.16 28.51 -28.38
C ASN A 268 -7.54 28.94 -27.88
N ASP A 269 -7.67 29.23 -26.59
CA ASP A 269 -8.60 30.24 -26.13
C ASP A 269 -7.99 31.02 -24.96
N LYS A 270 -7.92 32.34 -25.13
CA LYS A 270 -7.48 33.31 -24.12
C LYS A 270 -8.52 33.44 -23.01
N ALA A 271 -8.78 32.37 -22.27
CA ALA A 271 -9.31 32.48 -20.92
C ALA A 271 -8.12 32.75 -20.00
N SER A 272 -8.25 33.69 -19.07
CA SER A 272 -7.25 33.91 -18.03
C SER A 272 -6.95 32.58 -17.34
N HIS A 273 -5.80 31.97 -17.65
CA HIS A 273 -5.38 30.75 -16.97
C HIS A 273 -5.23 31.10 -15.50
N PHE A 274 -6.17 30.61 -14.70
CA PHE A 274 -6.10 30.65 -13.27
C PHE A 274 -4.91 29.80 -12.85
N THR A 275 -4.02 30.37 -12.03
CA THR A 275 -2.79 29.70 -11.57
C THR A 275 -2.69 29.87 -10.06
N VAL A 276 -2.49 28.77 -9.35
CA VAL A 276 -2.29 28.76 -7.90
C VAL A 276 -0.81 28.55 -7.63
N ASP A 277 -0.22 29.35 -6.75
CA ASP A 277 1.19 29.16 -6.37
C ASP A 277 1.29 28.16 -5.22
N ILE A 278 2.21 27.19 -5.34
CA ILE A 278 2.36 26.14 -4.33
C ILE A 278 2.82 26.68 -2.98
N SER A 279 3.67 27.71 -2.94
CA SER A 279 4.15 28.31 -1.70
C SER A 279 3.01 29.02 -0.97
N GLU A 280 2.11 29.66 -1.73
CA GLU A 280 0.87 30.24 -1.19
C GLU A 280 -0.08 29.17 -0.66
N LEU A 281 -0.32 28.09 -1.41
CA LEU A 281 -1.18 26.98 -0.98
C LEU A 281 -0.66 26.30 0.29
N ILE A 282 0.66 26.05 0.37
CA ILE A 282 1.30 25.51 1.57
C ILE A 282 1.13 26.47 2.75
N ARG A 283 1.40 27.77 2.54
CA ARG A 283 1.24 28.80 3.59
C ARG A 283 -0.19 28.83 4.11
N GLU A 284 -1.19 28.82 3.22
CA GLU A 284 -2.60 28.79 3.59
C GLU A 284 -2.96 27.52 4.37
N ALA A 285 -2.44 26.36 3.98
CA ALA A 285 -2.62 25.12 4.73
C ALA A 285 -2.11 25.22 6.17
N TYR A 286 -0.92 25.80 6.36
CA TYR A 286 -0.33 26.01 7.69
C TYR A 286 -1.04 27.10 8.50
N GLU A 287 -1.53 28.17 7.87
CA GLU A 287 -2.25 29.24 8.56
C GLU A 287 -3.65 28.80 9.00
N LYS A 288 -4.40 28.14 8.10
CA LYS A 288 -5.79 27.76 8.35
C LYS A 288 -5.92 26.50 9.20
N TYR A 289 -5.01 25.54 9.03
CA TYR A 289 -5.03 24.25 9.74
C TYR A 289 -3.85 24.06 10.70
N GLY A 290 -3.13 25.13 11.05
CA GLY A 290 -1.99 25.10 11.97
C GLY A 290 -2.34 24.72 13.41
N ASN A 291 -3.63 24.75 13.77
CA ASN A 291 -4.15 24.26 15.05
C ASN A 291 -4.03 22.74 15.21
N ILE A 292 -3.97 21.98 14.10
CA ILE A 292 -3.84 20.52 14.12
C ILE A 292 -2.47 20.13 14.68
N ARG A 293 -2.45 19.51 15.85
CA ARG A 293 -1.19 19.10 16.50
C ARG A 293 -0.80 17.68 16.08
N SER A 294 0.51 17.42 15.97
CA SER A 294 1.02 16.06 15.66
C SER A 294 0.56 15.00 16.67
N GLU A 295 0.37 15.39 17.94
CA GLU A 295 -0.17 14.52 19.00
C GLU A 295 -1.63 14.10 18.73
N GLU A 296 -2.44 15.01 18.19
CA GLU A 296 -3.85 14.76 17.87
C GLU A 296 -3.96 13.84 16.66
N VAL A 297 -3.14 14.07 15.64
CA VAL A 297 -3.03 13.17 14.48
C VAL A 297 -2.66 11.76 14.93
N GLU A 298 -1.63 11.60 15.77
CA GLU A 298 -1.21 10.29 16.27
C GLU A 298 -2.28 9.62 17.15
N SER A 299 -3.00 10.39 17.97
CA SER A 299 -4.14 9.88 18.74
C SER A 299 -5.27 9.40 17.83
N SER A 300 -5.58 10.17 16.78
CA SER A 300 -6.59 9.80 15.79
C SER A 300 -6.19 8.55 15.01
N ARG A 301 -4.91 8.43 14.60
CA ARG A 301 -4.35 7.22 13.97
C ARG A 301 -4.56 5.99 14.85
N LYS A 302 -4.25 6.08 16.16
CA LYS A 302 -4.46 4.97 17.11
C LYS A 302 -5.93 4.58 17.23
N ARG A 303 -6.84 5.56 17.29
CA ARG A 303 -8.29 5.35 17.35
C ARG A 303 -8.80 4.64 16.10
N ASN A 304 -8.38 5.09 14.92
CA ASN A 304 -8.85 4.58 13.64
C ASN A 304 -8.19 3.26 13.21
N LYS A 305 -7.01 2.92 13.73
CA LYS A 305 -6.28 1.68 13.38
C LYS A 305 -7.10 0.41 13.58
N LEU A 306 -7.82 0.28 14.70
CA LEU A 306 -8.63 -0.91 14.96
C LEU A 306 -9.79 -1.01 13.96
N HIS A 307 -10.45 0.11 13.66
CA HIS A 307 -11.55 0.16 12.72
C HIS A 307 -11.10 -0.25 11.31
N VAL A 308 -9.98 0.31 10.83
CA VAL A 308 -9.40 -0.04 9.52
C VAL A 308 -9.05 -1.52 9.42
N ILE A 309 -8.40 -2.08 10.45
CA ILE A 309 -8.06 -3.51 10.48
C ILE A 309 -9.33 -4.36 10.42
N GLN A 310 -10.37 -3.99 11.17
CA GLN A 310 -11.64 -4.71 11.16
C GLN A 310 -12.32 -4.64 9.79
N THR A 311 -12.37 -3.47 9.15
CA THR A 311 -12.94 -3.28 7.81
C THR A 311 -12.20 -4.12 6.76
N LEU A 312 -10.87 -4.16 6.80
CA LEU A 312 -10.07 -5.04 5.94
C LEU A 312 -10.38 -6.52 6.17
N GLU A 313 -10.48 -6.94 7.43
CA GLU A 313 -10.80 -8.33 7.78
C GLU A 313 -12.21 -8.73 7.34
N ASP A 314 -13.19 -7.83 7.48
CA ASP A 314 -14.55 -8.05 7.01
C ASP A 314 -14.61 -8.14 5.48
N THR A 315 -13.86 -7.29 4.77
CA THR A 315 -13.75 -7.32 3.31
C THR A 315 -13.13 -8.64 2.83
N THR A 316 -12.04 -9.08 3.47
CA THR A 316 -11.43 -10.39 3.20
C THR A 316 -12.42 -11.52 3.43
N LYS A 317 -13.14 -11.53 4.57
CA LYS A 317 -14.15 -12.54 4.86
C LYS A 317 -15.21 -12.59 3.77
N GLN A 318 -15.77 -11.45 3.37
CA GLN A 318 -16.79 -11.41 2.32
C GLN A 318 -16.25 -11.94 0.98
N ASN A 319 -15.01 -11.64 0.63
CA ASN A 319 -14.37 -12.19 -0.57
C ASN A 319 -14.22 -13.72 -0.51
N VAL A 320 -13.79 -14.27 0.62
CA VAL A 320 -13.71 -15.73 0.83
C VAL A 320 -15.09 -16.37 0.70
N ILE A 321 -16.09 -15.85 1.41
CA ILE A 321 -17.47 -16.39 1.40
C ILE A 321 -18.03 -16.35 -0.03
N ARG A 322 -17.82 -15.24 -0.76
CA ARG A 322 -18.28 -15.08 -2.13
C ARG A 322 -17.72 -16.17 -3.05
N VAL A 323 -16.43 -16.49 -2.94
CA VAL A 323 -15.81 -17.56 -3.75
C VAL A 323 -16.31 -18.93 -3.33
N VAL A 324 -16.28 -19.26 -2.04
CA VAL A 324 -16.68 -20.58 -1.54
C VAL A 324 -18.15 -20.86 -1.81
N SER A 325 -19.02 -19.84 -1.75
CA SER A 325 -20.45 -19.97 -2.04
C SER A 325 -20.78 -20.47 -3.46
N GLN A 326 -19.83 -20.39 -4.40
CA GLN A 326 -19.99 -20.91 -5.76
C GLN A 326 -19.73 -22.42 -5.84
N GLU A 327 -19.04 -22.99 -4.85
CA GLU A 327 -18.60 -24.39 -4.84
C GLU A 327 -19.41 -25.27 -3.87
N VAL A 328 -20.09 -24.66 -2.91
CA VAL A 328 -20.87 -25.37 -1.88
C VAL A 328 -22.34 -24.98 -1.92
N ARG A 329 -23.21 -25.85 -1.39
CA ARG A 329 -24.67 -25.62 -1.35
C ARG A 329 -25.14 -24.97 -0.06
N PHE A 330 -24.21 -24.61 0.83
CA PHE A 330 -24.53 -23.85 2.04
C PHE A 330 -25.02 -22.44 1.69
N ASN A 331 -25.98 -21.94 2.46
CA ASN A 331 -26.41 -20.55 2.33
C ASN A 331 -25.34 -19.60 2.89
N ALA A 332 -25.41 -18.32 2.52
CA ALA A 332 -24.41 -17.32 2.91
C ALA A 332 -24.32 -17.13 4.44
N SER A 333 -25.46 -17.19 5.16
CA SER A 333 -25.48 -17.04 6.62
C SER A 333 -24.71 -18.15 7.34
N LEU A 334 -24.90 -19.39 6.90
CA LEU A 334 -24.21 -20.55 7.45
C LEU A 334 -22.71 -20.50 7.14
N LEU A 335 -22.34 -20.03 5.95
CA LEU A 335 -20.94 -19.83 5.58
C LEU A 335 -20.27 -18.74 6.43
N ASP A 336 -20.97 -17.67 6.76
CA ASP A 336 -20.43 -16.62 7.66
C ASP A 336 -20.16 -17.19 9.06
N GLU A 337 -21.13 -17.91 9.64
CA GLU A 337 -20.96 -18.57 10.94
C GLU A 337 -19.82 -19.59 10.93
N LEU A 338 -19.75 -20.42 9.88
CA LEU A 338 -18.71 -21.43 9.71
C LEU A 338 -17.32 -20.78 9.58
N TYR A 339 -17.21 -19.68 8.83
CA TYR A 339 -15.97 -18.92 8.70
C TYR A 339 -15.53 -18.34 10.04
N ASN A 340 -16.45 -17.78 10.81
CA ASN A 340 -16.14 -17.24 12.15
C ASN A 340 -15.64 -18.34 13.10
N LEU A 341 -16.24 -19.54 13.06
CA LEU A 341 -15.78 -20.71 13.82
C LEU A 341 -14.38 -21.16 13.37
N PHE A 342 -14.16 -21.25 12.06
CA PHE A 342 -12.89 -21.63 11.47
C PHE A 342 -11.77 -20.65 11.85
N LYS A 343 -12.00 -19.35 11.68
CA LYS A 343 -11.09 -18.27 12.07
C LYS A 343 -10.79 -18.31 13.57
N ARG A 344 -11.81 -18.55 14.42
CA ARG A 344 -11.62 -18.70 15.87
C ARG A 344 -10.72 -19.89 16.22
N GLN A 345 -10.88 -21.03 15.54
CA GLN A 345 -10.03 -22.21 15.77
C GLN A 345 -8.59 -22.01 15.31
N HIS A 346 -8.39 -21.26 14.22
CA HIS A 346 -7.07 -20.80 13.82
C HIS A 346 -6.41 -20.05 14.97
N PHE A 347 -7.04 -18.99 15.50
CA PHE A 347 -6.46 -18.19 16.58
C PHE A 347 -6.31 -18.93 17.93
N LEU A 348 -7.24 -19.80 18.32
CA LEU A 348 -7.16 -20.50 19.61
C LEU A 348 -5.85 -21.26 19.77
N SER A 349 -5.43 -22.02 18.76
CA SER A 349 -4.16 -22.75 18.83
C SER A 349 -2.93 -21.82 18.68
N CYS A 350 -3.07 -20.69 18.00
CA CYS A 350 -2.02 -19.66 17.94
C CYS A 350 -1.72 -19.07 19.33
N TYR A 351 -2.74 -18.81 20.15
CA TYR A 351 -2.55 -18.26 21.51
C TYR A 351 -2.02 -19.29 22.51
N TRP A 352 -2.48 -20.54 22.46
CA TRP A 352 -2.13 -21.57 23.46
C TRP A 352 -0.91 -22.44 23.08
N LYS A 353 -0.40 -22.35 21.84
CA LYS A 353 0.80 -23.07 21.38
C LYS A 353 1.78 -22.13 20.67
N ILE A 354 2.77 -21.63 21.43
CA ILE A 354 3.82 -20.67 20.99
C ILE A 354 4.61 -21.15 19.74
N LYS A 355 4.58 -22.44 19.39
CA LYS A 355 5.22 -23.03 18.19
C LYS A 355 4.24 -23.80 17.30
N SER A 356 3.00 -23.32 17.14
CA SER A 356 2.07 -23.97 16.21
C SER A 356 2.50 -23.75 14.75
N PRO A 357 2.42 -24.76 13.86
CA PRO A 357 2.66 -24.58 12.43
C PRO A 357 1.79 -23.46 11.84
N ALA A 358 0.53 -23.34 12.27
CA ALA A 358 -0.38 -22.28 11.85
C ALA A 358 0.13 -20.85 12.17
N LEU A 359 0.88 -20.65 13.27
CA LEU A 359 1.54 -19.37 13.57
C LEU A 359 2.78 -19.11 12.70
N LEU A 360 3.54 -20.16 12.40
CA LEU A 360 4.73 -20.07 11.56
C LEU A 360 4.37 -19.80 10.09
N HIS A 361 3.18 -20.21 9.67
CA HIS A 361 2.65 -20.02 8.32
C HIS A 361 1.63 -18.88 8.20
N HIS A 362 1.30 -18.17 9.30
CA HIS A 362 0.39 -17.03 9.21
C HIS A 362 1.11 -15.83 8.60
N ASP A 363 0.96 -15.68 7.29
CA ASP A 363 1.38 -14.49 6.56
C ASP A 363 0.15 -13.68 6.15
N PRO A 364 -0.10 -12.53 6.79
CA PRO A 364 -1.20 -11.63 6.43
C PRO A 364 -1.12 -11.13 4.97
N SER A 365 0.02 -11.29 4.31
CA SER A 365 0.28 -10.87 2.95
C SER A 365 -0.21 -11.88 1.89
N GLN A 366 -0.64 -13.09 2.29
CA GLN A 366 -1.16 -14.14 1.41
C GLN A 366 -2.53 -13.80 0.81
N ALA A 367 -2.93 -14.57 -0.21
CA ALA A 367 -4.25 -14.45 -0.83
C ALA A 367 -5.36 -14.68 0.22
N TYR A 368 -6.52 -14.06 0.03
CA TYR A 368 -7.62 -14.07 1.00
C TYR A 368 -8.10 -15.49 1.38
N LEU A 369 -7.96 -16.47 0.49
CA LEU A 369 -8.28 -17.89 0.75
C LEU A 369 -7.23 -18.60 1.63
N GLU A 370 -5.98 -18.16 1.57
CA GLU A 370 -4.83 -18.79 2.23
C GLU A 370 -4.53 -18.16 3.59
N GLN A 371 -5.07 -16.97 3.86
CA GLN A 371 -4.80 -16.21 5.08
C GLN A 371 -5.06 -17.00 6.39
N TYR A 372 -6.07 -17.89 6.37
CA TYR A 372 -6.43 -18.73 7.51
C TYR A 372 -6.38 -20.20 7.12
N GLN A 373 -5.49 -20.92 7.78
CA GLN A 373 -5.31 -22.35 7.58
C GLN A 373 -5.30 -23.08 8.94
N LEU A 374 -5.78 -24.32 8.95
CA LEU A 374 -5.78 -25.19 10.13
C LEU A 374 -4.83 -26.36 9.90
N GLY A 375 -3.92 -26.60 10.84
CA GLY A 375 -3.21 -27.88 10.92
C GLY A 375 -4.12 -28.98 11.46
N TYR A 376 -3.69 -30.24 11.33
CA TYR A 376 -4.49 -31.41 11.69
C TYR A 376 -5.16 -31.33 13.08
N HIS A 377 -4.44 -30.89 14.11
CA HIS A 377 -5.00 -30.78 15.47
C HIS A 377 -6.14 -29.76 15.56
N GLN A 378 -6.01 -28.61 14.89
CA GLN A 378 -7.07 -27.59 14.88
C GLN A 378 -8.27 -28.09 14.06
N PHE A 379 -7.99 -28.68 12.89
CA PHE A 379 -9.01 -29.29 12.04
C PHE A 379 -9.81 -30.35 12.82
N SER A 380 -9.14 -31.28 13.50
CA SER A 380 -9.79 -32.38 14.23
C SER A 380 -10.75 -31.86 15.32
N LEU A 381 -10.35 -30.82 16.08
CA LEU A 381 -11.21 -30.19 17.07
C LEU A 381 -12.45 -29.55 16.45
N LEU A 382 -12.28 -28.77 15.38
CA LEU A 382 -13.39 -28.13 14.69
C LEU A 382 -14.32 -29.16 14.04
N PHE A 383 -13.74 -30.16 13.37
CA PHE A 383 -14.44 -31.23 12.70
C PHE A 383 -15.27 -32.06 13.69
N SER A 384 -14.73 -32.39 14.87
CA SER A 384 -15.49 -33.11 15.91
C SER A 384 -16.67 -32.31 16.49
N LEU A 385 -16.65 -30.98 16.41
CA LEU A 385 -17.81 -30.16 16.80
C LEU A 385 -18.90 -30.14 15.72
N LEU A 386 -18.50 -30.35 14.46
CA LEU A 386 -19.34 -30.24 13.26
C LEU A 386 -19.56 -31.60 12.59
N GLU A 387 -19.27 -32.72 13.26
CA GLU A 387 -19.46 -34.04 12.67
C GLU A 387 -20.93 -34.48 12.81
N PRO A 388 -21.56 -35.04 11.76
CA PRO A 388 -22.90 -35.61 11.87
C PRO A 388 -22.99 -36.85 12.79
N TRP A 389 -21.83 -37.42 13.16
CA TRP A 389 -21.69 -38.78 13.70
C TRP A 389 -21.11 -38.76 15.12
N SER A 390 -21.68 -37.92 15.99
CA SER A 390 -21.18 -37.68 17.35
C SER A 390 -20.97 -38.95 18.20
N PHE A 391 -21.51 -40.10 17.79
CA PHE A 391 -21.44 -41.39 18.47
C PHE A 391 -20.43 -42.40 17.89
N CYS A 392 -19.63 -42.03 16.88
CA CYS A 392 -18.63 -42.95 16.31
C CYS A 392 -17.46 -43.19 17.28
N THR A 393 -17.04 -44.44 17.46
CA THR A 393 -15.88 -44.81 18.31
C THR A 393 -14.53 -44.58 17.62
N ALA A 394 -14.51 -44.35 16.30
CA ALA A 394 -13.31 -44.18 15.48
C ALA A 394 -13.06 -42.72 15.05
N LYS A 395 -13.35 -41.74 15.91
CA LYS A 395 -13.25 -40.29 15.58
C LYS A 395 -11.86 -39.85 15.16
N GLY A 396 -10.83 -40.33 15.86
CA GLY A 396 -9.43 -39.98 15.60
C GLY A 396 -8.98 -40.37 14.18
N PRO A 397 -9.00 -41.67 13.81
CA PRO A 397 -8.59 -42.13 12.49
C PRO A 397 -9.40 -41.49 11.35
N LEU A 398 -10.72 -41.32 11.53
CA LEU A 398 -11.57 -40.70 10.51
C LEU A 398 -11.20 -39.24 10.26
N SER A 399 -10.97 -38.46 11.31
CA SER A 399 -10.54 -37.06 11.17
C SER A 399 -9.18 -36.95 10.47
N LEU A 400 -8.26 -37.89 10.72
CA LEU A 400 -6.95 -37.93 10.07
C LEU A 400 -7.05 -38.26 8.59
N TRP A 401 -7.87 -39.24 8.22
CA TRP A 401 -8.07 -39.61 6.81
C TRP A 401 -8.77 -38.49 6.04
N ILE A 402 -9.75 -37.84 6.64
CA ILE A 402 -10.42 -36.70 6.01
C ILE A 402 -9.43 -35.55 5.83
N PHE A 403 -8.65 -35.22 6.86
CA PHE A 403 -7.63 -34.17 6.76
C PHE A 403 -6.67 -34.42 5.59
N ARG A 404 -6.12 -35.63 5.49
CA ARG A 404 -5.19 -36.01 4.41
C ARG A 404 -5.85 -36.04 3.03
N LEU A 405 -7.14 -36.34 2.96
CA LEU A 405 -7.87 -36.38 1.70
C LEU A 405 -8.13 -34.99 1.13
N ILE A 406 -8.33 -34.00 2.01
CA ILE A 406 -8.70 -32.63 1.62
C ILE A 406 -7.48 -31.70 1.52
N ASP A 407 -6.36 -32.07 2.15
CA ASP A 407 -5.03 -31.50 1.95
C ASP A 407 -4.47 -31.96 0.59
N GLU A 408 -5.06 -31.42 -0.50
CA GLU A 408 -4.73 -31.83 -1.88
C GLU A 408 -3.31 -31.42 -2.29
N ASN A 409 -2.78 -30.34 -1.71
CA ASN A 409 -1.44 -29.82 -1.97
C ASN A 409 -0.37 -30.43 -1.04
N GLN A 410 -0.78 -31.24 -0.06
CA GLN A 410 0.11 -31.95 0.88
C GLN A 410 1.00 -31.02 1.70
N ASP A 411 0.55 -29.80 2.00
CA ASP A 411 1.30 -28.84 2.79
C ASP A 411 1.08 -29.04 4.31
N GLY A 412 0.22 -29.98 4.71
CA GLY A 412 -0.10 -30.27 6.10
C GLY A 412 -1.03 -29.23 6.72
N LEU A 413 -1.71 -28.42 5.90
CA LEU A 413 -2.63 -27.38 6.26
C LEU A 413 -3.92 -27.52 5.44
N VAL A 414 -5.03 -27.02 6.00
CA VAL A 414 -6.32 -27.01 5.31
C VAL A 414 -6.89 -25.60 5.36
N ASN A 415 -7.24 -25.05 4.21
CA ASN A 415 -7.87 -23.74 4.09
C ASN A 415 -9.40 -23.82 4.26
N PHE A 416 -10.05 -22.65 4.36
CA PHE A 416 -11.50 -22.59 4.58
C PHE A 416 -12.32 -23.21 3.44
N LYS A 417 -11.84 -23.13 2.19
CA LYS A 417 -12.51 -23.68 1.02
C LYS A 417 -12.52 -25.20 1.08
N GLU A 418 -11.37 -25.84 1.26
CA GLU A 418 -11.23 -27.31 1.41
C GLU A 418 -12.10 -27.83 2.55
N PHE A 419 -12.05 -27.14 3.69
CA PHE A 419 -12.88 -27.46 4.84
C PHE A 419 -14.37 -27.43 4.53
N SER A 420 -14.83 -26.36 3.86
CA SER A 420 -16.24 -26.15 3.52
C SER A 420 -16.73 -27.15 2.47
N CYS A 421 -15.93 -27.44 1.44
CA CYS A 421 -16.25 -28.42 0.39
C CYS A 421 -16.36 -29.85 0.94
N SER A 422 -15.50 -30.20 1.91
CA SER A 422 -15.58 -31.46 2.64
C SER A 422 -16.89 -31.59 3.41
N LEU A 423 -17.26 -30.56 4.17
CA LEU A 423 -18.52 -30.53 4.91
C LEU A 423 -19.73 -30.56 3.98
N ASP A 424 -19.73 -29.82 2.87
CA ASP A 424 -20.81 -29.85 1.88
C ASP A 424 -21.00 -31.25 1.29
N THR A 425 -19.91 -31.96 1.00
CA THR A 425 -19.96 -33.34 0.52
C THR A 425 -20.61 -34.27 1.56
N LEU A 426 -20.26 -34.12 2.84
CA LEU A 426 -20.79 -34.95 3.93
C LEU A 426 -22.27 -34.66 4.24
N TYR A 427 -22.66 -33.39 4.28
CA TYR A 427 -24.01 -32.97 4.65
C TYR A 427 -24.97 -32.95 3.45
N CYS A 428 -24.60 -32.23 2.39
CA CYS A 428 -25.47 -31.93 1.24
C CYS A 428 -25.19 -32.83 0.02
N GLY A 429 -24.10 -33.63 0.03
CA GLY A 429 -23.73 -34.55 -1.05
C GLY A 429 -24.85 -35.49 -1.49
N SER A 430 -24.89 -35.83 -2.78
CA SER A 430 -25.70 -36.98 -3.23
C SER A 430 -25.18 -38.26 -2.57
N PHE A 431 -26.03 -39.29 -2.48
CA PHE A 431 -25.62 -40.59 -1.95
C PHE A 431 -24.36 -41.14 -2.65
N THR A 432 -24.29 -40.99 -3.96
CA THR A 432 -23.12 -41.37 -4.77
C THR A 432 -21.86 -40.60 -4.39
N ASN A 433 -21.96 -39.29 -4.13
CA ASN A 433 -20.81 -38.47 -3.74
C ASN A 433 -20.33 -38.83 -2.33
N LYS A 434 -21.24 -39.10 -1.40
CA LYS A 434 -20.90 -39.57 -0.05
C LYS A 434 -20.20 -40.93 -0.10
N LEU A 435 -20.68 -41.87 -0.92
CA LEU A 435 -20.03 -43.16 -1.13
C LEU A 435 -18.64 -43.02 -1.76
N LYS A 436 -18.48 -42.18 -2.78
CA LYS A 436 -17.17 -41.90 -3.39
C LYS A 436 -16.21 -41.29 -2.38
N PHE A 437 -16.67 -40.36 -1.55
CA PHE A 437 -15.87 -39.74 -0.51
C PHE A 437 -15.40 -40.78 0.52
N LEU A 438 -16.31 -41.62 1.03
CA LEU A 438 -15.97 -42.72 1.93
C LEU A 438 -15.00 -43.73 1.29
N PHE A 439 -15.19 -44.06 0.01
CA PHE A 439 -14.27 -44.94 -0.70
C PHE A 439 -12.86 -44.36 -0.79
N LYS A 440 -12.74 -43.06 -1.09
CA LYS A 440 -11.44 -42.37 -1.12
C LYS A 440 -10.73 -42.36 0.24
N LEU A 441 -11.47 -42.28 1.35
CA LEU A 441 -10.90 -42.35 2.70
C LEU A 441 -10.28 -43.72 3.04
N HIS A 442 -10.75 -44.80 2.39
CA HIS A 442 -10.26 -46.16 2.60
C HIS A 442 -9.11 -46.56 1.68
N LEU A 443 -8.76 -45.72 0.69
CA LEU A 443 -7.58 -45.95 -0.12
C LEU A 443 -6.33 -45.79 0.77
N PRO A 444 -5.37 -46.74 0.75
CA PRO A 444 -4.11 -46.56 1.44
C PRO A 444 -3.44 -45.28 0.91
N PRO A 445 -2.75 -44.50 1.76
CA PRO A 445 -2.04 -43.32 1.30
C PRO A 445 -1.11 -43.73 0.16
N GLY A 446 -1.25 -43.10 -1.01
CA GLY A 446 -0.32 -43.28 -2.12
C GLY A 446 1.09 -42.90 -1.66
N GLU A 447 2.09 -43.66 -2.13
CA GLU A 447 3.52 -43.40 -1.86
C GLU A 447 3.96 -41.99 -2.23
#